data_AF-A0A3R8VX40-F1
#
_entry.id   AF-A0A3R8VX40-F1
#
_cell.length_a   1.000
_cell.length_b   1.000
_cell.length_c   1.000
_cell.angle_alpha   90.00
_cell.angle_beta   90.00
_cell.angle_gamma   90.00
#
_symmetry.space_group_name_H-M   'P 1'
#
loop_
_entity.id
_entity.type
_entity.pdbx_description
1 polymer ?
#
loop_
_entity_poly.entity_id
_entity_poly.type
_entity_poly.pdbx_seq_one_letter_code
_entity_poly.pdbx_strand_id
1 'polypeptide(L)'
;MTTNKHECEAAGLDPKEVARIARGLSRYAKQAEALGIQVFGGGGTGQLRFDDGARGGNLILADLHGNFDGGDGACSQDDYGLLRGESA
;
A
#
# COMPACT_ATOMS: atom_id res chain seq x y z
N MET A 1 -4.72 -2.95 13.93
CA MET A 1 -3.49 -2.62 13.17
C MET A 1 -2.37 -2.39 14.15
N THR A 2 -1.27 -3.12 13.99
CA THR A 2 -0.08 -3.09 14.84
C THR A 2 1.08 -2.53 14.02
N THR A 3 1.70 -1.44 14.47
CA THR A 3 2.87 -0.84 13.82
C THR A 3 4.13 -1.54 14.35
N ASN A 4 5.02 -1.96 13.46
CA ASN A 4 6.29 -2.58 13.84
C ASN A 4 7.28 -1.50 14.30
N LYS A 5 7.45 -1.38 15.62
CA LYS A 5 8.28 -0.33 16.21
C LYS A 5 9.76 -0.50 15.87
N HIS A 6 10.26 -1.74 15.85
CA HIS A 6 11.66 -2.03 15.55
C HIS A 6 12.03 -1.61 14.13
N GLU A 7 11.16 -1.86 13.14
CA GLU A 7 11.39 -1.41 11.76
C GLU A 7 11.31 0.11 11.63
N CYS A 8 10.39 0.75 12.35
CA CYS A 8 10.30 2.22 12.37
C CYS A 8 11.59 2.83 12.93
N GLU A 9 12.10 2.28 14.03
CA GLU A 9 13.36 2.70 14.65
C GLU A 9 14.55 2.47 13.70
N ALA A 10 14.64 1.29 13.08
CA ALA A 10 15.69 0.97 12.10
C ALA A 10 15.66 1.88 10.86
N ALA A 11 14.48 2.33 10.45
CA ALA A 11 14.30 3.29 9.36
C ALA A 11 14.45 4.77 9.78
N GLY A 12 14.66 5.05 11.07
CA GLY A 12 14.75 6.42 11.60
C GLY A 12 13.42 7.19 11.59
N LEU A 13 12.29 6.51 11.67
CA LEU A 13 10.93 7.07 11.62
C LEU A 13 10.22 7.01 12.97
N ASP A 14 9.40 8.02 13.30
CA ASP A 14 8.52 7.97 14.47
C ASP A 14 7.40 6.92 14.24
N PRO A 15 7.32 5.87 15.08
CA PRO A 15 6.25 4.87 14.97
C PRO A 15 4.84 5.46 15.04
N LYS A 16 4.64 6.60 15.72
CA LYS A 16 3.33 7.26 15.82
C LYS A 16 2.91 7.87 14.49
N GLU A 17 3.84 8.52 13.79
CA GLU A 17 3.59 9.11 12.48
C GLU A 17 3.29 8.02 11.44
N VAL A 18 4.08 6.93 11.44
CA VAL A 18 3.83 5.76 10.58
C VAL A 18 2.45 5.17 10.87
N ALA A 19 2.08 5.01 12.14
CA ALA A 19 0.77 4.52 12.54
C ALA A 19 -0.37 5.44 12.07
N ARG A 20 -0.19 6.75 12.14
CA ARG A 20 -1.18 7.75 11.70
C ARG A 20 -1.40 7.66 10.19
N ILE A 21 -0.33 7.60 9.40
CA ILE A 21 -0.38 7.46 7.94
C ILE A 21 -1.12 6.18 7.57
N ALA A 22 -0.70 5.04 8.10
CA ALA A 22 -1.27 3.77 7.70
C ALA A 22 -2.74 3.59 8.16
N ARG A 23 -3.15 4.17 9.30
CA ARG A 23 -4.59 4.26 9.65
C ARG A 23 -5.39 5.09 8.65
N GLY A 24 -4.84 6.20 8.17
CA GLY A 24 -5.46 7.04 7.15
C GLY A 24 -5.65 6.27 5.84
N LEU A 25 -4.59 5.63 5.35
CA LEU A 25 -4.64 4.80 4.14
C LEU A 25 -5.63 3.65 4.28
N SER A 26 -5.60 2.91 5.39
CA SER A 26 -6.58 1.83 5.64
C SER A 26 -8.02 2.32 5.67
N ARG A 27 -8.28 3.52 6.20
CA ARG A 27 -9.63 4.10 6.21
C ARG A 27 -10.13 4.36 4.79
N TYR A 28 -9.31 4.98 3.94
CA TYR A 28 -9.70 5.28 2.57
C TYR A 28 -9.76 4.01 1.70
N ALA A 29 -8.86 3.04 1.90
CA ALA A 29 -8.92 1.75 1.22
C ALA A 29 -10.24 1.01 1.51
N LYS A 30 -10.70 1.00 2.77
CA LYS A 30 -12.00 0.41 3.14
C LYS A 30 -13.20 1.16 2.55
N GLN A 31 -13.11 2.48 2.44
CA GLN A 31 -14.14 3.27 1.77
C GLN A 31 -14.20 2.97 0.27
N ALA A 32 -13.04 2.81 -0.38
CA ALA A 32 -12.95 2.39 -1.78
C ALA A 32 -13.52 0.97 -1.98
N GLU A 33 -13.14 0.02 -1.12
CA GLU A 33 -13.67 -1.36 -1.12
C GLU A 33 -15.20 -1.38 -1.02
N ALA A 34 -15.79 -0.58 -0.13
CA ALA A 34 -17.25 -0.49 0.01
C ALA A 34 -17.97 0.01 -1.26
N LEU A 35 -17.25 0.64 -2.18
CA LEU A 35 -17.73 1.11 -3.48
C LEU A 35 -17.32 0.17 -4.63
N GLY A 36 -16.66 -0.95 -4.34
CA GLY A 36 -16.11 -1.86 -5.35
C GLY A 36 -14.85 -1.33 -6.04
N ILE A 37 -14.18 -0.34 -5.46
CA ILE A 37 -13.00 0.31 -6.03
C ILE A 37 -11.73 -0.33 -5.44
N GLN A 38 -10.81 -0.70 -6.32
CA GLN A 38 -9.49 -1.21 -5.97
C GLN A 38 -8.47 -0.07 -5.93
N VAL A 39 -7.64 -0.02 -4.89
CA VAL A 39 -6.41 0.79 -4.86
C VAL A 39 -5.30 -0.03 -5.48
N PHE A 40 -4.74 0.43 -6.60
CA PHE A 40 -3.65 -0.22 -7.30
C PHE A 40 -2.39 0.64 -7.27
N GLY A 41 -1.23 0.07 -6.95
CA GLY A 41 0.06 0.73 -7.04
C GLY A 41 0.88 0.20 -8.22
N GLY A 42 1.72 1.03 -8.84
CA GLY A 42 2.67 0.56 -9.85
C GLY A 42 3.42 1.70 -10.54
N GLY A 43 4.71 1.47 -10.86
CA GLY A 43 5.51 2.39 -11.67
C GLY A 43 5.65 3.81 -11.09
N GLY A 44 5.67 3.95 -9.76
CA GLY A 44 5.81 5.25 -9.09
C GLY A 44 4.52 6.08 -9.01
N THR A 45 3.37 5.51 -9.38
CA THR A 45 2.04 6.14 -9.22
C THR A 45 1.02 5.13 -8.67
N GLY A 46 -0.04 5.64 -8.04
CA GLY A 46 -1.18 4.82 -7.66
C GLY A 46 -2.39 5.14 -8.52
N GLN A 47 -3.36 4.24 -8.57
CA GLN A 47 -4.63 4.41 -9.30
C GLN A 47 -5.79 3.85 -8.49
N LEU A 48 -6.94 4.50 -8.57
CA LEU A 48 -8.22 3.91 -8.20
C LEU A 48 -8.80 3.23 -9.43
N ARG A 49 -9.11 1.94 -9.31
CA ARG A 49 -9.61 1.12 -10.41
C ARG A 49 -10.95 0.51 -10.08
N PHE A 50 -11.80 0.32 -11.08
CA PHE A 50 -13.08 -0.35 -10.94
C PHE A 50 -13.25 -1.41 -12.02
N ASP A 51 -13.61 -2.62 -11.61
CA ASP A 51 -13.94 -3.71 -12.54
C ASP A 51 -15.43 -3.60 -12.89
N ASP A 52 -15.70 -3.20 -14.13
CA ASP A 52 -17.04 -3.11 -14.69
C ASP A 52 -17.46 -4.39 -15.46
N GLY A 53 -16.63 -5.43 -15.44
CA GLY A 53 -16.83 -6.68 -16.15
C GLY A 53 -16.56 -6.61 -17.66
N ALA A 54 -16.04 -5.49 -18.18
CA ALA A 54 -15.75 -5.33 -19.59
C ALA A 54 -14.48 -6.09 -20.03
N ARG A 55 -14.46 -6.53 -21.29
CA ARG A 55 -13.25 -7.10 -21.91
C ARG A 55 -12.30 -5.96 -22.27
N GLY A 56 -11.37 -5.63 -21.37
CA GLY A 56 -10.40 -4.54 -21.59
C GLY A 56 -9.53 -4.16 -20.40
N GLY A 57 -9.80 -4.73 -19.22
CA GLY A 57 -9.18 -4.34 -17.96
C GLY A 57 -10.02 -3.30 -17.21
N ASN A 58 -9.59 -2.97 -16.00
CA ASN A 58 -10.38 -2.15 -15.09
C ASN A 58 -10.38 -0.66 -15.52
N LEU A 59 -11.50 0.03 -15.28
CA LEU A 59 -11.60 1.48 -15.46
C LEU A 59 -10.67 2.21 -14.49
N ILE A 60 -9.93 3.19 -14.98
CA ILE A 60 -9.12 4.09 -14.15
C ILE A 60 -10.01 5.25 -13.71
N LEU A 61 -10.34 5.31 -12.43
CA LEU A 61 -11.23 6.32 -11.85
C LEU A 61 -10.48 7.58 -11.41
N ALA A 62 -9.26 7.43 -10.92
CA ALA A 62 -8.40 8.53 -10.50
C ALA A 62 -6.93 8.09 -10.42
N ASP A 63 -6.03 9.02 -10.69
CA ASP A 63 -4.60 8.87 -10.37
C ASP A 63 -4.32 9.32 -8.93
N LEU A 64 -3.39 8.63 -8.28
CA LEU A 64 -2.89 8.93 -6.95
C LEU A 64 -1.42 9.31 -7.05
N HIS A 65 -1.08 10.46 -6.46
CA HIS A 65 0.29 10.94 -6.39
C HIS A 65 0.93 10.53 -5.06
N GLY A 66 2.13 9.97 -5.12
CA GLY A 66 2.86 9.46 -3.97
C GLY A 66 3.86 8.39 -4.39
N ASN A 67 4.44 7.68 -3.43
CA ASN A 67 5.30 6.54 -3.71
C ASN A 67 4.48 5.25 -3.58
N PHE A 68 4.12 4.66 -4.72
CA PHE A 68 3.30 3.46 -4.80
C PHE A 68 4.05 2.36 -5.58
N ASP A 69 3.97 1.15 -5.05
CA ASP A 69 4.48 -0.06 -5.68
C ASP A 69 3.35 -1.09 -5.76
N GLY A 70 3.35 -1.89 -6.83
CA GLY A 70 2.35 -2.92 -7.06
C GLY A 70 2.62 -4.23 -6.32
N GLY A 71 3.89 -4.54 -6.08
CA GLY A 71 4.42 -5.68 -5.31
C GLY A 71 3.88 -7.08 -5.65
N ASP A 72 4.54 -8.12 -5.16
CA ASP A 72 3.95 -9.47 -5.03
C ASP A 72 3.32 -9.69 -3.63
N GLY A 73 3.47 -8.71 -2.73
CA GLY A 73 2.96 -8.77 -1.35
C GLY A 73 3.73 -9.70 -0.42
N ALA A 74 4.75 -10.41 -0.91
CA ALA A 74 5.62 -11.26 -0.12
C ALA A 74 6.61 -10.45 0.75
N CYS A 75 7.00 -11.05 1.88
CA CYS A 75 7.98 -10.49 2.79
C CYS A 75 8.81 -11.59 3.46
N SER A 76 10.05 -11.26 3.84
CA SER A 76 10.98 -12.15 4.53
C SER A 76 11.81 -11.39 5.58
N GLN A 77 12.37 -12.10 6.55
CA GLN A 77 13.36 -11.52 7.46
C GLN A 77 14.74 -11.56 6.81
N ASP A 78 15.49 -10.46 6.92
CA ASP A 78 16.89 -10.40 6.51
C ASP A 78 17.85 -10.90 7.62
N ASP A 79 19.15 -10.94 7.31
CA ASP A 79 20.21 -11.39 8.22
C ASP A 79 20.34 -10.51 9.49
N TYR A 80 19.73 -9.32 9.50
CA TYR A 80 19.68 -8.42 10.65
C TYR A 80 18.38 -8.54 11.45
N GLY A 81 17.50 -9.48 11.06
CA GLY A 81 16.20 -9.72 11.69
C GLY A 81 15.12 -8.70 11.32
N LEU A 82 15.35 -7.89 10.27
CA LEU A 82 14.40 -6.89 9.81
C LEU A 82 13.47 -7.47 8.75
N LEU A 83 12.19 -7.12 8.82
CA LEU A 83 11.19 -7.55 7.85
C LEU A 83 11.28 -6.71 6.58
N ARG A 84 11.54 -7.36 5.44
CA ARG A 84 11.65 -6.75 4.12
C ARG A 84 10.51 -7.21 3.23
N GLY A 85 9.93 -6.27 2.47
CA GLY A 85 9.12 -6.62 1.31
C GLY A 85 10.01 -7.10 0.17
N GLU A 86 9.46 -7.86 -0.77
CA GLU A 86 10.21 -8.23 -1.97
C GLU A 86 10.69 -7.00 -2.75
N SER A 87 11.93 -7.10 -3.24
CA SER A 87 12.50 -6.16 -4.19
C SER A 87 12.37 -6.83 -5.57
N ALA A 88 11.62 -6.20 -6.47
CA ALA A 88 11.55 -6.62 -7.87
C ALA A 88 12.91 -6.43 -8.58
#